data_AF-A0A2V8G7H7-F1
#
_entry.id   AF-A0A2V8G7H7-F1
#
_cell.length_a   1.000
_cell.length_b   1.000
_cell.length_c   1.000
_cell.angle_alpha   90.00
_cell.angle_beta   90.00
_cell.angle_gamma   90.00
#
_symmetry.space_group_name_H-M   'P 1'
#
loop_
_entity.id
_entity.type
_entity.pdbx_description
1 polymer ?
#
loop_
_entity_poly.entity_id
_entity_poly.type
_entity_poly.pdbx_seq_one_letter_code
_entity_poly.pdbx_strand_id
1 'polypeptide(L)'
;MSRGRRFCRFTACNVEGGALQELPRAGIPWRFDPRFDEEQQAGNDLYVDNDLDRGHMVRRLDPVWGDEAELANEDTFHYTNSCPQHKDLNQKTWNDLEDYVLDNAGKHQLKINVFTGPVFRTDDPPYRDFLLPLDFWKVVVMVKDDGTLSATAYTLTQRDLVTGLEFLFGEFRTYQVPLRQIEEWTDLDFGDLRNFDPKDALEGLAGAVEVTGPGDIQL
;
A
#
# COMPACT_ATOMS: atom_id res chain seq x y z
N MET A 1 -3.57 -13.87 -2.21
CA MET A 1 -3.74 -13.68 -3.67
C MET A 1 -5.19 -13.82 -4.07
N SER A 2 -5.64 -13.06 -5.07
CA SER A 2 -6.95 -13.24 -5.73
C SER A 2 -6.75 -13.94 -7.07
N ARG A 3 -7.29 -15.17 -7.23
CA ARG A 3 -7.12 -15.95 -8.47
C ARG A 3 -7.71 -15.26 -9.70
N GLY A 4 -8.91 -14.68 -9.57
CA GLY A 4 -9.60 -14.01 -10.69
C GLY A 4 -8.97 -12.67 -11.08
N ARG A 5 -8.27 -12.02 -10.14
CA ARG A 5 -7.63 -10.72 -10.39
C ARG A 5 -6.14 -10.84 -10.71
N ARG A 6 -5.49 -11.93 -10.29
CA ARG A 6 -4.06 -12.21 -10.45
C ARG A 6 -3.15 -11.18 -9.76
N PHE A 7 -3.68 -10.57 -8.71
CA PHE A 7 -3.01 -9.63 -7.81
C PHE A 7 -3.21 -10.07 -6.36
N CYS A 8 -2.46 -9.49 -5.41
CA CYS A 8 -2.72 -9.71 -3.99
C CYS A 8 -4.12 -9.20 -3.62
N ARG A 9 -4.81 -9.87 -2.69
CA ARG A 9 -6.02 -9.30 -2.08
C ARG A 9 -5.63 -8.28 -1.01
N PHE A 10 -4.62 -8.63 -0.24
CA PHE A 10 -3.89 -7.75 0.65
C PHE A 10 -2.51 -8.38 0.93
N THR A 11 -1.60 -7.58 1.49
CA THR A 11 -0.37 -8.01 2.12
C THR A 11 -0.35 -7.51 3.56
N ALA A 12 0.48 -8.13 4.40
CA ALA A 12 0.74 -7.71 5.77
C ALA A 12 2.26 -7.76 6.00
N CYS A 13 2.81 -6.71 6.59
CA CYS A 13 4.24 -6.62 6.90
C CYS A 13 4.43 -6.04 8.29
N ASN A 14 5.36 -6.63 9.05
CA ASN A 14 5.80 -6.09 10.32
C ASN A 14 7.07 -5.29 10.09
N VAL A 15 7.17 -4.15 10.75
CA VAL A 15 8.33 -3.25 10.73
C VAL A 15 8.84 -3.11 12.15
N GLU A 16 10.12 -3.43 12.36
CA GLU A 16 10.83 -3.15 13.61
C GLU A 16 11.73 -1.93 13.38
N GLY A 17 11.20 -0.74 13.66
CA GLY A 17 11.90 0.53 13.39
C GLY A 17 13.28 0.61 14.04
N GLY A 18 13.43 0.05 15.25
CA GLY A 18 14.71 0.03 15.97
C GLY A 18 15.76 -0.94 15.40
N ALA A 19 15.41 -1.76 14.41
CA ALA A 19 16.29 -2.77 13.83
C ALA A 19 16.37 -2.70 12.29
N LEU A 20 15.88 -1.61 11.69
CA LEU A 20 15.97 -1.38 10.25
C LEU A 20 17.43 -1.37 9.78
N GLN A 21 17.68 -1.96 8.62
CA GLN A 21 19.00 -2.02 7.99
C GLN A 21 18.98 -1.27 6.66
N GLU A 22 20.06 -0.57 6.36
CA GLU A 22 20.24 0.09 5.07
C GLU A 22 20.79 -0.90 4.04
N LEU A 23 19.93 -1.35 3.12
CA LEU A 23 20.34 -2.17 1.98
C LEU A 23 20.19 -1.39 0.67
N PRO A 24 21.23 -1.39 -0.21
CA PRO A 24 21.21 -0.66 -1.46
C PRO A 24 20.15 -1.21 -2.41
N ARG A 25 19.51 -0.29 -3.14
CA ARG A 25 18.63 -0.65 -4.26
C ARG A 25 19.48 -0.81 -5.52
N ALA A 26 20.03 -1.99 -5.76
CA ALA A 26 20.69 -2.28 -7.04
C ALA A 26 20.55 -3.76 -7.42
N GLY A 27 20.03 -4.00 -8.63
CA GLY A 27 20.18 -5.29 -9.31
C GLY A 27 19.22 -6.41 -8.92
N ILE A 28 18.17 -6.16 -8.12
CA ILE A 28 17.19 -7.20 -7.77
C ILE A 28 16.13 -7.29 -8.90
N PRO A 29 16.05 -8.42 -9.64
CA PRO A 29 15.08 -8.59 -10.71
C PRO A 29 13.70 -8.93 -10.14
N TRP A 30 12.66 -8.48 -10.84
CA TRP A 30 11.30 -8.98 -10.60
C TRP A 30 11.18 -10.44 -11.03
N ARG A 31 10.49 -11.25 -10.23
CA ARG A 31 10.34 -12.69 -10.46
C ARG A 31 8.94 -13.19 -10.14
N PHE A 32 8.53 -14.26 -10.81
CA PHE A 32 7.33 -15.00 -10.40
C PHE A 32 7.56 -15.65 -9.04
N ASP A 33 6.51 -15.66 -8.23
CA ASP A 33 6.49 -16.33 -6.94
C ASP A 33 6.27 -17.84 -7.17
N PRO A 34 7.23 -18.71 -6.78
CA PRO A 34 7.14 -20.14 -7.04
C PRO A 34 6.04 -20.84 -6.24
N ARG A 35 5.39 -20.14 -5.29
CA ARG A 35 4.26 -20.67 -4.51
C ARG A 35 2.94 -20.66 -5.27
N PHE A 36 2.88 -19.97 -6.42
CA PHE A 36 1.69 -19.83 -7.25
C PHE A 36 2.00 -20.16 -8.70
N ASP A 37 1.01 -20.65 -9.44
CA ASP A 37 1.14 -20.85 -10.88
C ASP A 37 1.39 -19.48 -11.56
N GLU A 38 2.19 -19.45 -12.64
CA GLU A 38 2.52 -18.19 -13.34
C GLU A 38 1.27 -17.53 -13.92
N GLU A 39 0.29 -18.32 -14.38
CA GLU A 39 -0.97 -17.82 -14.92
C GLU A 39 -1.84 -17.13 -13.87
N GLN A 40 -1.54 -17.31 -12.57
CA GLN A 40 -2.22 -16.65 -11.45
C GLN A 40 -1.55 -15.34 -11.03
N GLN A 41 -0.53 -14.89 -11.76
CA GLN A 41 0.28 -13.72 -11.42
C GLN A 41 0.34 -12.75 -12.61
N ALA A 42 0.44 -11.46 -12.31
CA ALA A 42 0.70 -10.44 -13.32
C ALA A 42 2.20 -10.31 -13.58
N GLY A 43 2.70 -11.04 -14.58
CA GLY A 43 4.10 -11.00 -14.97
C GLY A 43 4.52 -9.70 -15.68
N ASN A 44 5.75 -9.72 -16.20
CA ASN A 44 6.35 -8.56 -16.86
C ASN A 44 5.52 -8.00 -18.02
N ASP A 45 4.80 -8.87 -18.72
CA ASP A 45 3.98 -8.55 -19.89
C ASP A 45 2.84 -7.57 -19.59
N LEU A 46 2.50 -7.30 -18.32
CA LEU A 46 1.57 -6.23 -17.96
C LEU A 46 2.22 -4.84 -17.99
N TYR A 47 3.53 -4.75 -17.77
CA TYR A 47 4.26 -3.50 -17.45
C TYR A 47 5.16 -2.99 -18.58
N VAL A 48 5.30 -3.75 -19.67
CA VAL A 48 6.11 -3.36 -20.83
C VAL A 48 5.34 -2.38 -21.70
N ASP A 49 6.01 -1.34 -22.21
CA ASP A 49 5.50 -0.34 -23.15
C ASP A 49 4.23 0.41 -22.67
N ASN A 50 4.24 0.82 -21.40
CA ASN A 50 3.20 1.67 -20.81
C ASN A 50 3.75 2.47 -19.61
N ASP A 51 2.87 3.29 -19.02
CA ASP A 51 3.17 4.12 -17.86
C ASP A 51 2.85 3.43 -16.51
N LEU A 52 2.63 2.11 -16.50
CA LEU A 52 2.37 1.35 -15.29
C LEU A 52 3.69 0.82 -14.71
N ASP A 53 3.98 1.23 -13.49
CA ASP A 53 5.02 0.66 -12.65
C ASP A 53 4.52 -0.58 -11.90
N ARG A 54 5.49 -1.42 -11.51
CA ARG A 54 5.30 -2.52 -10.55
C ARG A 54 5.23 -1.92 -9.13
N GLY A 55 4.07 -1.38 -8.79
CA GLY A 55 3.80 -0.77 -7.50
C GLY A 55 3.90 -1.80 -6.39
N HIS A 56 4.82 -1.58 -5.45
CA HIS A 56 5.03 -2.50 -4.32
C HIS A 56 3.85 -2.42 -3.35
N MET A 57 3.35 -3.57 -2.92
CA MET A 57 2.33 -3.65 -1.88
C MET A 57 3.02 -3.63 -0.51
N VAL A 58 3.83 -4.64 -0.20
CA VAL A 58 4.88 -4.50 0.84
C VAL A 58 6.00 -3.66 0.26
N ARG A 59 6.24 -2.50 0.87
CA ARG A 59 7.35 -1.63 0.51
C ARG A 59 8.67 -2.36 0.70
N ARG A 60 9.62 -2.12 -0.21
CA ARG A 60 10.94 -2.75 -0.18
C ARG A 60 11.64 -2.71 1.18
N LEU A 61 11.60 -1.57 1.86
CA LEU A 61 12.36 -1.34 3.10
C LEU A 61 11.63 -1.78 4.37
N ASP A 62 10.31 -1.95 4.34
CA ASP A 62 9.51 -2.32 5.50
C ASP A 62 10.00 -3.62 6.19
N PRO A 63 10.34 -4.70 5.47
CA PRO A 63 10.78 -5.94 6.10
C PRO A 63 12.30 -6.02 6.30
N VAL A 64 13.05 -4.94 6.06
CA VAL A 64 14.52 -4.96 6.04
C VAL A 64 15.06 -4.75 7.45
N TRP A 65 14.89 -5.77 8.29
CA TRP A 65 15.35 -5.81 9.68
C TRP A 65 15.62 -7.25 10.12
N GLY A 66 16.41 -7.43 11.17
CA GLY A 66 16.77 -8.76 11.70
C GLY A 66 17.69 -9.60 10.80
N ASP A 67 17.80 -10.89 11.11
CA ASP A 67 18.79 -11.79 10.47
C ASP A 67 18.45 -12.14 9.00
N GLU A 68 17.18 -12.00 8.59
CA GLU A 68 16.69 -12.33 7.25
C GLU A 68 16.48 -11.09 6.36
N ALA A 69 17.02 -9.92 6.74
CA ALA A 69 16.77 -8.64 6.06
C ALA A 69 17.08 -8.66 4.55
N GLU A 70 18.15 -9.34 4.13
CA GLU A 70 18.51 -9.47 2.71
C GLU A 70 17.48 -10.30 1.94
N LEU A 71 17.09 -11.46 2.48
CA LEU A 71 16.08 -12.33 1.89
C LEU A 71 14.73 -11.61 1.80
N ALA A 72 14.35 -10.90 2.85
CA ALA A 72 13.09 -10.17 2.91
C ALA A 72 13.05 -9.00 1.91
N ASN A 73 14.17 -8.28 1.74
CA ASN A 73 14.33 -7.26 0.70
C ASN A 73 14.20 -7.85 -0.71
N GLU A 74 14.76 -9.02 -0.97
CA GLU A 74 14.59 -9.69 -2.26
C GLU A 74 13.16 -10.18 -2.50
N ASP A 75 12.50 -10.66 -1.46
CA ASP A 75 11.14 -11.20 -1.55
C ASP A 75 10.09 -10.14 -1.89
N THR A 76 10.38 -8.85 -1.66
CA THR A 76 9.49 -7.76 -2.09
C THR A 76 9.41 -7.62 -3.62
N PHE A 77 10.32 -8.25 -4.37
CA PHE A 77 10.37 -8.21 -5.84
C PHE A 77 9.63 -9.38 -6.53
N HIS A 78 8.76 -10.08 -5.80
CA HIS A 78 7.83 -11.02 -6.42
C HIS A 78 6.61 -10.31 -7.02
N TYR A 79 6.14 -10.76 -8.19
CA TYR A 79 4.93 -10.19 -8.82
C TYR A 79 3.68 -10.31 -7.94
N THR A 80 3.62 -11.29 -7.03
CA THR A 80 2.56 -11.43 -6.02
C THR A 80 2.52 -10.28 -5.01
N ASN A 81 3.62 -9.54 -4.88
CA ASN A 81 3.75 -8.33 -4.06
C ASN A 81 3.55 -7.04 -4.90
N SER A 82 3.06 -7.14 -6.13
CA SER A 82 2.88 -5.97 -7.00
C SER A 82 1.47 -5.81 -7.54
N CYS A 83 1.08 -4.56 -7.73
CA CYS A 83 -0.09 -4.17 -8.52
C CYS A 83 0.30 -3.09 -9.54
N PRO A 84 -0.41 -2.98 -10.68
CA PRO A 84 -0.18 -1.94 -11.68
C PRO A 84 -0.56 -0.57 -11.11
N GLN A 85 0.45 0.24 -10.87
CA GLN A 85 0.29 1.64 -10.45
C GLN A 85 0.85 2.53 -11.53
N HIS A 86 0.14 3.58 -11.92
CA HIS A 86 0.68 4.59 -12.81
C HIS A 86 1.96 5.18 -12.19
N LYS A 87 2.98 5.43 -13.03
CA LYS A 87 4.30 5.93 -12.62
C LYS A 87 4.20 7.16 -11.68
N ASP A 88 3.28 8.07 -11.96
CA ASP A 88 3.10 9.27 -11.13
C ASP A 88 2.48 8.99 -9.76
N LEU A 89 1.65 7.95 -9.61
CA LEU A 89 1.16 7.50 -8.31
C LEU A 89 2.29 6.81 -7.53
N ASN A 90 2.97 5.87 -8.17
CA ASN A 90 4.00 5.03 -7.54
C ASN A 90 5.26 5.82 -7.12
N GLN A 91 5.64 6.85 -7.87
CA GLN A 91 6.92 7.55 -7.66
C GLN A 91 6.83 8.82 -6.81
N LYS A 92 5.63 9.39 -6.60
CA LYS A 92 5.44 10.66 -5.87
C LYS A 92 4.72 10.45 -4.55
N THR A 93 3.41 10.17 -4.59
CA THR A 93 2.54 10.20 -3.40
C THR A 93 2.72 9.01 -2.47
N TRP A 94 3.08 7.85 -3.02
CA TRP A 94 3.35 6.64 -2.25
C TRP A 94 4.60 6.80 -1.37
N ASN A 95 5.64 7.47 -1.88
CA ASN A 95 6.87 7.70 -1.13
C ASN A 95 6.66 8.64 0.06
N ASP A 96 5.89 9.73 -0.06
CA ASP A 96 5.76 10.70 1.02
C ASP A 96 5.06 10.14 2.27
N LEU A 97 4.01 9.31 2.10
CA LEU A 97 3.35 8.62 3.23
C LEU A 97 4.24 7.51 3.80
N GLU A 98 4.90 6.74 2.93
CA GLU A 98 5.76 5.64 3.37
C GLU A 98 7.04 6.12 4.05
N ASP A 99 7.63 7.20 3.57
CA ASP A 99 8.76 7.89 4.20
C ASP A 99 8.31 8.45 5.54
N TYR A 100 7.14 9.08 5.65
CA TYR A 100 6.64 9.49 6.96
C TYR A 100 6.49 8.32 7.93
N VAL A 101 5.82 7.23 7.53
CA VAL A 101 5.60 6.08 8.43
C VAL A 101 6.93 5.42 8.79
N LEU A 102 7.83 5.20 7.83
CA LEU A 102 9.11 4.52 8.06
C LEU A 102 10.13 5.41 8.79
N ASP A 103 10.21 6.70 8.44
CA ASP A 103 11.10 7.65 9.12
C ASP A 103 10.66 7.85 10.57
N ASN A 104 9.35 7.95 10.84
CA ASN A 104 8.88 7.97 12.22
C ASN A 104 9.08 6.62 12.91
N ALA A 105 8.91 5.49 12.20
CA ALA A 105 9.21 4.18 12.76
C ALA A 105 10.67 4.06 13.18
N GLY A 106 11.62 4.42 12.31
CA GLY A 106 13.05 4.39 12.61
C GLY A 106 13.43 5.39 13.70
N LYS A 107 13.00 6.64 13.56
CA LYS A 107 13.31 7.73 14.50
C LYS A 107 12.78 7.46 15.90
N HIS A 108 11.57 6.91 16.01
CA HIS A 108 10.92 6.63 17.29
C HIS A 108 10.99 5.15 17.70
N GLN A 109 11.72 4.32 16.93
CA GLN A 109 11.87 2.88 17.17
C GLN A 109 10.51 2.17 17.32
N LEU A 110 9.53 2.58 16.51
CA LEU A 110 8.17 2.05 16.58
C LEU A 110 8.12 0.64 16.01
N LYS A 111 7.24 -0.16 16.59
CA LYS A 111 6.79 -1.43 16.03
C LYS A 111 5.51 -1.18 15.27
N ILE A 112 5.54 -1.44 13.97
CA ILE A 112 4.43 -1.15 13.07
C ILE A 112 3.98 -2.41 12.37
N ASN A 113 2.67 -2.57 12.22
CA ASN A 113 2.07 -3.55 11.32
C ASN A 113 1.43 -2.77 10.16
N VAL A 114 1.81 -3.10 8.93
CA VAL A 114 1.27 -2.47 7.73
C VAL A 114 0.47 -3.50 6.97
N PHE A 115 -0.81 -3.20 6.75
CA PHE A 115 -1.69 -3.94 5.85
C PHE A 115 -1.97 -3.08 4.63
N THR A 116 -2.00 -3.67 3.45
CA THR A 116 -2.15 -2.89 2.22
C THR A 116 -2.62 -3.75 1.07
N GLY A 117 -3.30 -3.15 0.10
CA GLY A 117 -3.74 -3.85 -1.09
C GLY A 117 -4.53 -2.96 -2.06
N PRO A 118 -4.91 -3.52 -3.21
CA PRO A 118 -5.86 -2.89 -4.11
C PRO A 118 -7.30 -2.99 -3.56
N VAL A 119 -8.16 -2.09 -4.01
CA VAL A 119 -9.61 -2.27 -3.96
C VAL A 119 -10.05 -2.87 -5.30
N PHE A 120 -10.62 -4.06 -5.28
CA PHE A 120 -11.18 -4.66 -6.49
C PHE A 120 -12.61 -4.22 -6.66
N ARG A 121 -12.89 -3.60 -7.81
CA ARG A 121 -14.23 -3.13 -8.13
C ARG A 121 -14.76 -3.75 -9.40
N THR A 122 -16.07 -3.72 -9.54
CA THR A 122 -16.78 -4.26 -10.70
C THR A 122 -16.61 -3.41 -11.95
N ASP A 123 -16.24 -2.14 -11.78
CA ASP A 123 -15.99 -1.15 -12.84
C ASP A 123 -14.50 -1.00 -13.20
N ASP A 124 -13.62 -1.84 -12.63
CA ASP A 124 -12.19 -1.80 -12.97
C ASP A 124 -11.98 -2.03 -14.47
N PRO A 125 -11.22 -1.14 -15.16
CA PRO A 125 -11.10 -1.20 -16.61
C PRO A 125 -10.30 -2.42 -17.06
N PRO A 126 -10.72 -3.08 -18.15
CA PRO A 126 -9.90 -4.09 -18.78
C PRO A 126 -8.66 -3.44 -19.41
N TYR A 127 -7.50 -4.04 -19.17
CA TYR A 127 -6.24 -3.67 -19.79
C TYR A 127 -5.43 -4.93 -20.03
N ARG A 128 -5.14 -5.22 -21.30
CA ARG A 128 -4.62 -6.53 -21.73
C ARG A 128 -5.53 -7.63 -21.16
N ASP A 129 -4.97 -8.65 -20.55
CA ASP A 129 -5.74 -9.75 -19.95
C ASP A 129 -6.16 -9.49 -18.49
N PHE A 130 -6.00 -8.27 -17.98
CA PHE A 130 -6.23 -7.94 -16.57
C PHE A 130 -7.35 -6.92 -16.39
N LEU A 131 -7.95 -6.90 -15.21
CA LEU A 131 -8.78 -5.80 -14.74
C LEU A 131 -7.90 -4.94 -13.83
N LEU A 132 -7.67 -3.68 -14.17
CA LEU A 132 -6.77 -2.82 -13.40
C LEU A 132 -7.46 -2.28 -12.15
N PRO A 133 -6.96 -2.55 -10.94
CA PRO A 133 -7.42 -1.82 -9.77
C PRO A 133 -7.04 -0.34 -9.90
N LEU A 134 -7.99 0.54 -9.64
CA LEU A 134 -7.78 2.00 -9.68
C LEU A 134 -7.63 2.64 -8.31
N ASP A 135 -7.97 1.92 -7.25
CA ASP A 135 -7.87 2.39 -5.87
C ASP A 135 -7.03 1.41 -5.05
N PHE A 136 -6.27 1.95 -4.11
CA PHE A 136 -5.41 1.22 -3.18
C PHE A 136 -5.67 1.70 -1.77
N TRP A 137 -5.42 0.84 -0.80
CA TRP A 137 -5.60 1.17 0.61
C TRP A 137 -4.39 0.73 1.42
N LYS A 138 -4.17 1.40 2.55
CA LYS A 138 -3.16 1.04 3.54
C LYS A 138 -3.71 1.25 4.94
N VAL A 139 -3.47 0.30 5.83
CA VAL A 139 -3.76 0.39 7.26
C VAL A 139 -2.43 0.27 8.00
N VAL A 140 -2.16 1.23 8.86
CA VAL A 140 -0.94 1.30 9.67
C VAL A 140 -1.33 1.18 11.13
N VAL A 141 -0.83 0.13 11.78
CA VAL A 141 -1.07 -0.12 13.20
C VAL A 141 0.23 0.05 13.96
N MET A 142 0.21 0.89 14.99
CA MET A 142 1.39 1.17 15.80
C MET A 142 1.04 1.32 17.28
N VAL A 143 2.05 1.12 18.13
CA VAL A 143 1.97 1.45 19.56
C VAL A 143 2.58 2.83 19.75
N LYS A 144 1.81 3.76 20.31
CA LYS A 144 2.24 5.13 20.63
C LYS A 144 3.18 5.13 21.85
N ASP A 145 3.88 6.24 22.07
CA ASP A 145 4.81 6.41 23.20
C ASP A 145 4.15 6.21 24.58
N ASP A 146 2.84 6.46 24.69
CA ASP A 146 2.05 6.25 25.90
C ASP A 146 1.59 4.78 26.11
N GLY A 147 2.00 3.88 25.21
CA GLY A 147 1.66 2.46 25.23
C GLY A 147 0.29 2.12 24.64
N THR A 148 -0.46 3.11 24.14
CA THR A 148 -1.76 2.87 23.51
C THR A 148 -1.62 2.51 22.04
N LEU A 149 -2.55 1.70 21.53
CA LEU A 149 -2.60 1.31 20.12
C LEU A 149 -3.26 2.42 19.29
N SER A 150 -2.76 2.62 18.07
CA SER A 150 -3.37 3.46 17.04
C SER A 150 -3.44 2.68 15.73
N ALA A 151 -4.56 2.75 15.03
CA ALA A 151 -4.80 2.13 13.75
C ALA A 151 -5.34 3.16 12.76
N THR A 152 -4.50 3.62 11.83
CA THR A 152 -4.89 4.61 10.83
C THR A 152 -5.07 3.97 9.46
N ALA A 153 -6.06 4.44 8.69
CA ALA A 153 -6.34 3.94 7.36
C ALA A 153 -6.23 5.03 6.29
N TYR A 154 -5.73 4.66 5.12
CA TYR A 154 -5.45 5.54 4.01
C TYR A 154 -5.95 4.93 2.70
N THR A 155 -6.36 5.79 1.77
CA THR A 155 -6.69 5.42 0.39
C THR A 155 -5.92 6.29 -0.58
N LEU A 156 -5.56 5.69 -1.71
CA LEU A 156 -4.96 6.37 -2.86
C LEU A 156 -5.69 5.94 -4.13
N THR A 157 -5.82 6.84 -5.10
CA THR A 157 -6.53 6.56 -6.35
C THR A 157 -5.74 7.03 -7.57
N GLN A 158 -5.84 6.26 -8.67
CA GLN A 158 -5.31 6.57 -9.99
C GLN A 158 -6.40 6.67 -11.07
N ARG A 159 -7.66 6.82 -10.67
CA ARG A 159 -8.81 6.85 -11.60
C ARG A 159 -8.69 7.90 -12.70
N ASP A 160 -8.20 9.09 -12.35
CA ASP A 160 -8.11 10.21 -13.30
C ASP A 160 -6.99 10.02 -14.35
N LEU A 161 -6.04 9.11 -14.11
CA LEU A 161 -4.91 8.87 -15.00
C LEU A 161 -5.21 7.83 -16.08
N VAL A 162 -5.90 6.74 -15.70
CA VAL A 162 -6.12 5.59 -16.57
C VAL A 162 -7.16 5.89 -17.67
N THR A 163 -7.99 6.92 -17.48
CA THR A 163 -9.02 7.33 -18.46
C THR A 163 -8.50 8.27 -19.56
N GLY A 164 -7.20 8.60 -19.58
CA GLY A 164 -6.62 9.48 -20.60
C GLY A 164 -7.09 10.93 -20.52
N LEU A 165 -7.67 11.34 -19.38
CA LEU A 165 -7.93 12.73 -19.03
C LEU A 165 -6.61 13.40 -18.60
N GLU A 166 -5.62 13.44 -19.51
CA GLU A 166 -4.32 14.12 -19.34
C GLU A 166 -4.43 15.63 -19.03
N PHE A 167 -5.64 16.19 -18.92
CA PHE A 167 -5.88 17.63 -18.85
C PHE A 167 -6.60 18.13 -17.60
N LEU A 168 -6.98 17.26 -16.66
CA LEU A 168 -7.37 17.71 -15.33
C LEU A 168 -6.19 17.44 -14.40
N PHE A 169 -5.53 18.53 -13.98
CA PHE A 169 -4.58 18.57 -12.88
C PHE A 169 -5.27 18.15 -11.56
N GLY A 170 -5.73 16.91 -11.46
CA GLY A 170 -6.04 16.28 -10.19
C GLY A 170 -4.72 15.96 -9.54
N GLU A 171 -4.34 16.71 -8.51
CA GLU A 171 -3.27 16.30 -7.60
C GLU A 171 -3.55 14.85 -7.15
N PHE A 172 -2.51 14.03 -7.02
CA PHE A 172 -2.62 12.71 -6.41
C PHE A 172 -2.90 12.90 -4.93
N ARG A 173 -3.97 12.28 -4.44
CA ARG A 173 -4.42 12.53 -3.07
C ARG A 173 -4.36 11.24 -2.28
N THR A 174 -3.51 11.26 -1.26
CA THR A 174 -3.64 10.35 -0.14
C THR A 174 -4.76 10.90 0.72
N TYR A 175 -5.74 10.08 1.04
CA TYR A 175 -6.76 10.45 2.02
C TYR A 175 -6.65 9.53 3.20
N GLN A 176 -6.58 10.09 4.40
CA GLN A 176 -6.86 9.31 5.59
C GLN A 176 -8.39 9.15 5.69
N VAL A 177 -8.85 7.91 5.82
CA VAL A 177 -10.27 7.51 5.87
C VAL A 177 -10.53 6.69 7.14
N PRO A 178 -11.79 6.51 7.58
CA PRO A 178 -12.08 5.59 8.66
C PRO A 178 -11.73 4.15 8.26
N LEU A 179 -11.23 3.35 9.19
CA LEU A 179 -10.88 1.95 8.95
C LEU A 179 -12.09 1.14 8.46
N ARG A 180 -13.29 1.46 8.98
CA ARG A 180 -14.55 0.86 8.52
C ARG A 180 -14.79 1.05 7.02
N GLN A 181 -14.32 2.15 6.43
CA GLN A 181 -14.44 2.39 5.01
C GLN A 181 -13.62 1.38 4.19
N ILE A 182 -12.44 0.99 4.70
CA ILE A 182 -11.62 -0.05 4.08
C ILE A 182 -12.27 -1.43 4.25
N GLU A 183 -12.84 -1.71 5.44
CA GLU A 183 -13.62 -2.94 5.67
C GLU A 183 -14.76 -3.08 4.65
N GLU A 184 -15.54 -2.01 4.45
CA GLU A 184 -16.63 -1.96 3.47
C GLU A 184 -16.18 -2.17 2.03
N TRP A 185 -15.03 -1.61 1.63
CA TRP A 185 -14.54 -1.73 0.25
C TRP A 185 -13.86 -3.07 -0.06
N THR A 186 -13.37 -3.78 0.96
CA THR A 186 -12.49 -4.94 0.78
C THR A 186 -13.08 -6.25 1.29
N ASP A 187 -14.20 -6.17 2.02
CA ASP A 187 -14.78 -7.25 2.83
C ASP A 187 -13.80 -7.84 3.87
N LEU A 188 -12.76 -7.10 4.25
CA LEU A 188 -11.85 -7.50 5.31
C LEU A 188 -12.43 -7.10 6.67
N ASP A 189 -12.16 -7.92 7.69
CA ASP A 189 -12.50 -7.63 9.08
C ASP A 189 -11.19 -7.43 9.85
N PHE A 190 -10.93 -6.19 10.28
CA PHE A 190 -9.77 -5.85 11.10
C PHE A 190 -10.04 -6.05 12.60
N GLY A 191 -11.20 -6.60 12.97
CA GLY A 191 -11.57 -6.92 14.34
C GLY A 191 -11.57 -5.70 15.24
N ASP A 192 -10.90 -5.80 16.39
CA ASP A 192 -10.88 -4.73 17.39
C ASP A 192 -10.05 -3.51 16.97
N LEU A 193 -9.27 -3.58 15.88
CA LEU A 193 -8.45 -2.45 15.41
C LEU A 193 -9.29 -1.21 15.10
N ARG A 194 -10.55 -1.37 14.69
CA ARG A 194 -11.47 -0.23 14.44
C ARG A 194 -11.72 0.63 15.67
N ASN A 195 -11.60 0.04 16.87
CA ASN A 195 -11.76 0.77 18.13
C ASN A 195 -10.56 1.67 18.45
N PHE A 196 -9.47 1.53 17.69
CA PHE A 196 -8.24 2.30 17.81
C PHE A 196 -8.01 3.23 16.61
N ASP A 197 -9.04 3.41 15.78
CA ASP A 197 -9.02 4.40 14.70
C ASP A 197 -9.44 5.79 15.22
N PRO A 198 -8.54 6.79 15.21
CA PRO A 198 -8.86 8.14 15.66
C PRO A 198 -9.96 8.81 14.82
N LYS A 199 -10.17 8.38 13.56
CA LYS A 199 -11.23 8.92 12.69
C LYS A 199 -12.62 8.38 13.04
N ASP A 200 -12.73 7.13 13.49
CA ASP A 200 -14.01 6.51 13.83
C ASP A 200 -14.62 7.14 15.11
N ALA A 201 -13.77 7.70 15.98
CA ALA A 201 -14.20 8.41 17.19
C ALA A 201 -14.86 9.78 16.94
N LEU A 202 -14.88 10.28 15.69
CA LEU A 202 -15.24 11.67 15.33
C LEU A 202 -16.53 11.83 14.49
N GLU A 203 -17.42 10.81 14.41
CA GLU A 203 -18.54 10.73 13.45
C GLU A 203 -19.18 12.06 12.98
N GLY A 204 -19.19 12.25 11.66
CA GLY A 204 -20.05 13.22 10.99
C GLY A 204 -19.65 13.54 9.55
N LEU A 205 -19.96 12.63 8.59
CA LEU A 205 -20.08 12.90 7.13
C LEU A 205 -18.92 13.60 6.38
N ALA A 206 -17.80 13.90 7.03
CA ALA A 206 -16.58 14.44 6.43
C ALA A 206 -15.45 13.38 6.52
N GLY A 207 -15.68 12.20 5.91
CA GLY A 207 -14.91 10.99 6.21
C GLY A 207 -13.48 10.96 5.67
N ALA A 208 -13.20 11.60 4.54
CA ALA A 208 -11.87 11.62 3.93
C ALA A 208 -11.19 12.97 4.20
N VAL A 209 -10.02 12.95 4.85
CA VAL A 209 -9.15 14.13 4.95
C VAL A 209 -7.98 13.92 4.01
N GLU A 210 -7.82 14.83 3.07
CA GLU A 210 -6.66 14.85 2.18
C GLU A 210 -5.39 15.09 3.01
N VAL A 211 -4.40 14.23 2.82
CA VAL A 211 -3.10 14.31 3.49
C VAL A 211 -2.14 14.95 2.50
N THR A 212 -1.83 16.22 2.73
CA THR A 212 -0.82 16.98 1.98
C THR A 212 0.51 17.06 2.72
N GLY A 213 0.52 16.72 4.01
CA GLY A 213 1.73 16.53 4.80
C GLY A 213 1.48 15.91 6.18
N PRO A 214 2.55 15.73 6.98
CA PRO A 214 2.46 15.10 8.31
C PRO A 214 1.46 15.73 9.29
N GLY A 215 1.24 17.04 9.19
CA GLY A 215 0.32 17.77 10.07
C GLY A 215 -1.16 17.46 9.84
N ASP A 216 -1.50 16.82 8.72
CA ASP A 216 -2.88 16.46 8.37
C ASP A 216 -3.28 15.09 8.93
N ILE A 217 -2.31 14.30 9.42
CA ILE A 217 -2.51 12.93 9.91
C ILE A 217 -3.03 12.94 11.34
N GLN A 218 -4.16 12.26 11.56
CA GLN A 218 -4.73 12.04 12.89
C GLN A 218 -4.25 10.68 13.43
N LEU A 219 -3.71 10.65 14.66
CA LEU A 219 -3.10 9.47 15.30
C LEU A 219 -3.85 9.00 16.56
#